data_AF-A0A968TXY3-F1
#
_entry.id   AF-A0A968TXY3-F1
#
_cell.length_a   1.000
_cell.length_b   1.000
_cell.length_c   1.000
_cell.angle_alpha   90.00
_cell.angle_beta   90.00
_cell.angle_gamma   90.00
#
_symmetry.space_group_name_H-M   'P 1'
#
loop_
_entity.id
_entity.type
_entity.pdbx_description
1 polymer ?
#
loop_
_entity_poly.entity_id
_entity_poly.type
_entity_poly.pdbx_seq_one_letter_code
_entity_poly.pdbx_strand_id
1 'polypeptide(L)'
;LGPCHRSACHQANLLLDQIRRHPRTRYILCPNQHIGAWRTDFMPQWLAREYLARRGGARFRPGQLSPARCPLLGYALYSMQMEGVTVPHWFLEVNTQPEVGDQAYDKGAAILQKFFADQLKPYLDFAELDPVGKQIIEHCLAGAGMNTYESILPMT
;
A
#
# COMPACT_ATOMS: atom_id res chain seq x y z
N LEU A 1 -21.20 -16.10 -8.62
CA LEU A 1 -19.79 -15.82 -8.95
C LEU A 1 -19.05 -17.14 -9.23
N GLY A 2 -18.15 -17.16 -10.22
CA GLY A 2 -17.56 -18.40 -10.78
C GLY A 2 -16.37 -18.98 -10.01
N PRO A 3 -15.85 -20.15 -10.42
CA PRO A 3 -14.78 -20.91 -9.73
C PRO A 3 -13.47 -20.12 -9.53
N CYS A 4 -13.14 -19.20 -10.43
CA CYS A 4 -11.97 -18.33 -10.30
C CYS A 4 -11.99 -17.46 -9.02
N HIS A 5 -13.16 -16.96 -8.62
CA HIS A 5 -13.29 -16.09 -7.45
C HIS A 5 -13.12 -16.86 -6.13
N ARG A 6 -13.56 -18.13 -6.08
CA ARG A 6 -13.32 -18.99 -4.91
C ARG A 6 -11.83 -19.27 -4.71
N SER A 7 -11.10 -19.55 -5.79
CA SER A 7 -9.64 -19.73 -5.74
C SER A 7 -8.94 -18.47 -5.21
N ALA A 8 -9.36 -17.30 -5.70
CA ALA A 8 -8.84 -16.01 -5.22
C ALA A 8 -9.13 -15.77 -3.72
N CYS A 9 -10.34 -16.05 -3.23
CA CYS A 9 -10.66 -15.98 -1.80
C CYS A 9 -9.75 -16.88 -0.97
N HIS A 10 -9.58 -18.13 -1.40
CA HIS A 10 -8.75 -19.08 -0.69
C HIS A 10 -7.29 -18.60 -0.59
N GLN A 11 -6.72 -18.12 -1.70
CA GLN A 11 -5.37 -17.55 -1.72
C GLN A 11 -5.25 -16.29 -0.84
N ALA A 12 -6.26 -15.41 -0.87
CA ALA A 12 -6.28 -14.22 -0.03
C ALA A 12 -6.31 -14.58 1.46
N ASN A 13 -7.09 -15.58 1.87
CA ASN A 13 -7.12 -16.05 3.25
C ASN A 13 -5.76 -16.62 3.67
N LEU A 14 -5.10 -17.41 2.81
CA LEU A 14 -3.76 -17.93 3.10
C LEU A 14 -2.73 -16.81 3.25
N LEU A 15 -2.78 -15.78 2.39
CA LEU A 15 -1.90 -14.63 2.49
C LEU A 15 -2.16 -13.82 3.77
N LEU A 16 -3.42 -13.59 4.12
CA LEU A 16 -3.79 -12.88 5.35
C LEU A 16 -3.30 -13.64 6.59
N ASP A 17 -3.47 -14.96 6.62
CA ASP A 17 -2.96 -15.81 7.68
C ASP A 17 -1.42 -15.77 7.77
N GLN A 18 -0.71 -15.78 6.64
CA GLN A 18 0.74 -15.59 6.61
C GLN A 18 1.17 -14.24 7.17
N ILE A 19 0.50 -13.14 6.80
CA ILE A 19 0.77 -11.80 7.32
C ILE A 19 0.59 -11.77 8.84
N ARG A 20 -0.52 -12.34 9.34
CA ARG A 20 -0.83 -12.38 10.78
C ARG A 20 0.15 -13.23 11.59
N ARG A 21 0.62 -14.35 11.04
CA ARG A 21 1.60 -15.23 11.70
C ARG A 21 3.01 -14.67 11.71
N HIS A 22 3.35 -13.78 10.79
CA HIS A 22 4.70 -13.24 10.64
C HIS A 22 4.71 -11.70 10.73
N PRO A 23 4.36 -11.12 11.90
CA PRO A 23 4.23 -9.67 12.06
C PRO A 23 5.55 -8.88 11.92
N ARG A 24 6.68 -9.60 11.82
CA ARG A 24 8.01 -9.00 11.55
C ARG A 24 8.32 -8.87 10.06
N THR A 25 7.56 -9.53 9.19
CA THR A 25 7.70 -9.42 7.74
C THR A 25 7.12 -8.10 7.27
N ARG A 26 7.87 -7.39 6.43
CA ARG A 26 7.41 -6.12 5.85
C ARG A 26 6.97 -6.33 4.42
N TYR A 27 5.82 -5.76 4.10
CA TYR A 27 5.28 -5.70 2.76
C TYR A 27 5.34 -4.25 2.29
N ILE A 28 5.79 -4.05 1.06
CA ILE A 28 5.88 -2.73 0.46
C ILE A 28 5.12 -2.71 -0.86
N LEU A 29 4.55 -1.56 -1.18
CA LEU A 29 4.05 -1.25 -2.50
C LEU A 29 5.13 -0.46 -3.25
N CYS A 30 5.62 -1.00 -4.35
CA CYS A 30 6.54 -0.29 -5.22
C CYS A 30 5.80 0.22 -6.45
N PRO A 31 5.91 1.51 -6.80
CA PRO A 31 5.34 2.02 -8.03
C PRO A 31 5.95 1.29 -9.24
N ASN A 32 5.12 1.03 -10.24
CA ASN A 32 5.54 0.38 -11.48
C ASN A 32 5.57 1.41 -12.61
N GLN A 33 6.70 1.50 -13.32
CA GLN A 33 6.94 2.34 -14.50
C GLN A 33 6.80 3.85 -14.33
N HIS A 34 5.99 4.35 -13.39
CA HIS A 34 5.73 5.76 -13.17
C HIS A 34 5.69 6.11 -11.68
N ILE A 35 6.24 7.27 -11.34
CA ILE A 35 6.06 7.94 -10.06
C ILE A 35 5.49 9.33 -10.34
N GLY A 36 4.19 9.50 -10.07
CA GLY A 36 3.48 10.73 -10.44
C GLY A 36 3.53 10.98 -11.94
N ALA A 37 3.97 12.18 -12.34
CA ALA A 37 4.07 12.58 -13.74
C ALA A 37 5.30 11.97 -14.46
N TRP A 38 6.20 11.31 -13.73
CA TRP A 38 7.51 10.90 -14.25
C TRP A 38 7.53 9.42 -14.57
N ARG A 39 8.00 9.08 -15.77
CA ARG A 39 8.30 7.69 -16.15
C ARG A 39 9.66 7.28 -15.59
N THR A 40 9.68 6.25 -14.75
CA THR A 40 10.85 5.75 -14.02
C THR A 40 11.20 4.29 -14.36
N ASP A 41 10.45 3.68 -15.28
CA ASP A 41 10.56 2.27 -15.65
C ASP A 41 10.61 1.36 -14.39
N PHE A 42 11.62 0.49 -14.28
CA PHE A 42 11.76 -0.44 -13.16
C PHE A 42 12.70 0.05 -12.05
N MET A 43 13.16 1.30 -12.10
CA MET A 43 14.09 1.84 -11.11
C MET A 43 13.58 1.76 -9.66
N PRO A 44 12.28 2.02 -9.36
CA PRO A 44 11.80 2.00 -7.98
C PRO A 44 11.97 0.64 -7.29
N GLN A 45 11.82 -0.47 -8.02
CA GLN A 45 12.01 -1.81 -7.49
C GLN A 45 13.48 -2.08 -7.09
N TRP A 46 14.43 -1.65 -7.92
CA TRP A 46 15.86 -1.75 -7.61
C TRP A 46 16.22 -0.89 -6.40
N LEU A 47 15.72 0.34 -6.37
CA LEU A 47 15.94 1.29 -5.28
C LEU A 47 15.41 0.76 -3.95
N ALA A 48 14.16 0.28 -3.94
CA ALA A 48 13.53 -0.26 -2.75
C ALA A 48 14.29 -1.48 -2.21
N ARG A 49 14.73 -2.39 -3.09
CA ARG A 49 15.49 -3.58 -2.70
C ARG A 49 16.80 -3.20 -2.02
N GLU A 50 17.57 -2.30 -2.63
CA GLU A 50 18.88 -1.90 -2.11
C GLU A 50 18.74 -1.06 -0.83
N TYR A 51 17.76 -0.15 -0.76
CA TYR A 51 17.47 0.61 0.45
C TYR A 51 17.09 -0.30 1.62
N LEU A 52 16.17 -1.26 1.41
CA LEU A 52 15.74 -2.18 2.46
C LEU A 52 16.84 -3.16 2.88
N ALA A 53 17.63 -3.67 1.93
CA ALA A 53 18.74 -4.57 2.23
C ALA A 53 19.78 -3.90 3.14
N ARG A 54 20.14 -2.65 2.87
CA ARG A 54 21.10 -1.87 3.67
C ARG A 54 20.55 -1.47 5.04
N ARG A 55 19.26 -1.18 5.10
CA ARG A 55 18.59 -0.81 6.36
C ARG A 55 18.45 -2.00 7.31
N GLY A 56 18.37 -3.21 6.76
CA GLY A 56 18.15 -4.44 7.52
C GLY A 56 16.80 -4.45 8.25
N GLY A 57 16.73 -5.19 9.36
CA GLY A 57 15.52 -5.35 10.17
C GLY A 57 15.13 -4.14 11.03
N ALA A 58 15.87 -3.03 10.98
CA ALA A 58 15.64 -1.87 11.85
C ALA A 58 14.24 -1.26 11.65
N ARG A 59 13.54 -0.96 12.75
CA ARG A 59 12.19 -0.35 12.74
C ARG A 59 12.24 1.08 12.17
N PHE A 60 11.16 1.50 11.50
CA PHE A 60 10.97 2.92 11.15
C PHE A 60 10.85 3.73 12.42
N ARG A 61 11.72 4.74 12.56
CA ARG A 61 11.62 5.68 13.66
C ARG A 61 10.35 6.51 13.46
N PRO A 62 9.72 7.00 14.55
CA PRO A 62 8.62 7.95 14.44
C PRO A 62 8.98 9.09 13.48
N GLY A 63 8.09 9.43 12.55
CA GLY A 63 8.29 10.48 11.55
C GLY A 63 9.07 10.07 10.29
N GLN A 64 9.59 8.84 10.18
CA GLN A 64 10.16 8.36 8.90
C GLN A 64 9.08 7.95 7.89
N LEU A 65 7.90 7.61 8.40
CA LEU A 65 6.73 7.25 7.62
C LEU A 65 5.62 8.25 7.89
N SER A 66 4.97 8.69 6.81
CA SER A 66 3.77 9.52 6.85
C SER A 66 2.63 8.75 6.18
N PRO A 67 1.40 8.79 6.74
CA PRO A 67 0.27 8.16 6.08
C PRO A 67 0.07 8.80 4.71
N ALA A 68 -0.09 7.97 3.67
CA ALA A 68 -0.38 8.49 2.35
C ALA A 68 -1.77 9.15 2.34
N ARG A 69 -1.93 10.21 1.52
CA ARG A 69 -3.24 10.86 1.32
C ARG A 69 -4.31 9.87 0.84
N CYS A 70 -3.92 8.84 0.07
CA CYS A 70 -4.75 7.70 -0.27
C CYS A 70 -4.45 6.52 0.68
N PRO A 71 -5.38 6.11 1.57
CA PRO A 71 -5.15 5.02 2.53
C PRO A 71 -4.81 3.67 1.89
N LEU A 72 -5.26 3.44 0.65
CA LEU A 72 -4.93 2.22 -0.11
C LEU A 72 -3.43 2.07 -0.41
N LEU A 73 -2.68 3.18 -0.37
CA LEU A 73 -1.23 3.19 -0.59
C LEU A 73 -0.43 3.05 0.71
N GLY A 74 -1.10 2.99 1.87
CA GLY A 74 -0.47 2.77 3.16
C GLY A 74 0.32 3.99 3.64
N TYR A 75 1.63 3.78 3.83
CA TYR A 75 2.56 4.78 4.34
C TYR A 75 3.60 5.13 3.27
N ALA A 76 3.89 6.42 3.14
CA ALA A 76 4.97 6.94 2.32
C ALA A 76 6.22 7.21 3.19
N LEU A 77 7.40 7.04 2.60
CA LEU A 77 8.64 7.47 3.24
C LEU A 77 8.76 8.99 3.17
N TYR A 78 9.05 9.63 4.29
CA TYR A 78 9.29 11.07 4.28
C TYR A 78 10.64 11.43 3.63
N SER A 79 11.66 10.62 3.92
CA SER A 79 13.01 10.79 3.36
C SER A 79 13.70 9.46 3.11
N MET A 80 14.49 9.41 2.04
CA MET A 80 15.30 8.26 1.66
C MET A 80 16.69 8.76 1.24
N GLN A 81 17.73 8.13 1.78
CA GLN A 81 19.11 8.35 1.34
C GLN A 81 19.74 7.04 0.92
N MET A 82 20.55 7.11 -0.13
CA MET A 82 21.18 5.96 -0.73
C MET A 82 22.52 6.36 -1.32
N GLU A 83 23.60 5.71 -0.90
CA GLU A 83 24.98 6.04 -1.32
C GLU A 83 25.35 7.52 -1.14
N GLY A 84 24.85 8.15 -0.08
CA GLY A 84 25.05 9.59 0.18
C GLY A 84 24.19 10.52 -0.68
N VAL A 85 23.42 9.98 -1.62
CA VAL A 85 22.45 10.73 -2.44
C VAL A 85 21.09 10.70 -1.76
N THR A 86 20.49 11.87 -1.58
CA THR A 86 19.12 11.98 -1.07
C THR A 86 18.15 11.87 -2.23
N VAL A 87 17.18 10.97 -2.11
CA VAL A 87 16.05 10.89 -3.05
C VAL A 87 15.16 12.10 -2.80
N PRO A 88 14.88 12.93 -3.83
CA PRO A 88 14.01 14.08 -3.66
C PRO A 88 12.63 13.69 -3.13
N HIS A 89 12.09 14.52 -2.23
CA HIS A 89 10.83 14.25 -1.54
C HIS A 89 9.65 14.03 -2.51
N TRP A 90 9.62 14.72 -3.66
CA TRP A 90 8.59 14.56 -4.69
C TRP A 90 8.58 13.21 -5.40
N PHE A 91 9.61 12.37 -5.23
CA PHE A 91 9.57 10.96 -5.64
C PHE A 91 9.01 10.03 -4.57
N LEU A 92 8.93 10.50 -3.32
CA LEU A 92 8.40 9.74 -2.19
C LEU A 92 6.97 10.16 -1.84
N GLU A 93 6.62 11.42 -2.09
CA GLU A 93 5.29 11.99 -1.87
C GLU A 93 4.81 12.72 -3.14
N VAL A 94 4.08 11.98 -3.98
CA VAL A 94 3.78 12.35 -5.38
C VAL A 94 2.99 13.66 -5.53
N ASN A 95 2.11 14.01 -4.59
CA ASN A 95 1.38 15.29 -4.62
C ASN A 95 2.31 16.50 -4.49
N THR A 96 3.55 16.33 -4.01
CA THR A 96 4.52 17.44 -3.92
C THR A 96 5.25 17.70 -5.26
N GLN A 97 5.01 16.88 -6.29
CA GLN A 97 5.45 17.18 -7.65
C GLN A 97 4.69 18.40 -8.20
N PRO A 98 5.39 19.40 -8.78
CA PRO A 98 4.75 20.56 -9.40
C PRO A 98 3.71 20.21 -10.47
N GLU A 99 3.92 19.12 -11.20
CA GLU A 99 3.03 18.64 -12.26
C GLU A 99 1.77 17.94 -11.73
N VAL A 100 1.78 17.50 -10.47
CA VAL A 100 0.68 16.73 -9.87
C VAL A 100 -0.13 17.60 -8.92
N GLY A 101 0.48 18.10 -7.85
CA GLY A 101 -0.25 18.78 -6.79
C GLY A 101 -1.29 17.91 -6.07
N ASP A 102 -1.87 18.45 -5.00
CA ASP A 102 -2.91 17.76 -4.23
C ASP A 102 -4.15 17.44 -5.09
N GLN A 103 -4.54 18.35 -5.98
CA GLN A 103 -5.76 18.19 -6.77
C GLN A 103 -5.70 17.01 -7.76
N ALA A 104 -4.58 16.84 -8.49
CA ALA A 104 -4.46 15.72 -9.43
C ALA A 104 -4.24 14.40 -8.67
N TYR A 105 -3.50 14.43 -7.56
CA TYR A 105 -3.35 13.29 -6.66
C TYR A 105 -4.71 12.79 -6.18
N ASP A 106 -5.54 13.67 -5.62
CA ASP A 106 -6.82 13.30 -5.02
C ASP A 106 -7.80 12.77 -6.08
N LYS A 107 -7.75 13.28 -7.32
CA LYS A 107 -8.49 12.70 -8.46
C LYS A 107 -8.02 11.27 -8.77
N GLY A 108 -6.71 11.03 -8.81
CA GLY A 108 -6.15 9.69 -9.02
C GLY A 108 -6.51 8.72 -7.89
N ALA A 109 -6.47 9.19 -6.64
CA ALA A 109 -6.89 8.44 -5.47
C ALA A 109 -8.37 8.03 -5.56
N ALA A 110 -9.25 8.92 -6.02
CA ALA A 110 -10.66 8.61 -6.22
C ALA A 110 -10.89 7.54 -7.32
N ILE A 111 -10.12 7.58 -8.41
CA ILE A 111 -10.15 6.55 -9.45
C ILE A 111 -9.72 5.19 -8.86
N LEU A 112 -8.64 5.17 -8.08
CA LEU A 112 -8.14 3.96 -7.43
C LEU A 112 -9.15 3.40 -6.43
N GLN A 113 -9.72 4.24 -5.57
CA GLN A 113 -10.75 3.84 -4.61
C GLN A 113 -11.97 3.25 -5.30
N LYS A 114 -12.44 3.89 -6.38
CA LYS A 114 -13.55 3.36 -7.17
C LYS A 114 -13.22 1.99 -7.76
N PHE A 115 -12.04 1.83 -8.34
CA PHE A 115 -11.59 0.56 -8.89
C PHE A 115 -11.61 -0.54 -7.82
N PHE A 116 -10.97 -0.30 -6.67
CA PHE A 116 -10.95 -1.26 -5.57
C PHE A 116 -12.37 -1.56 -5.06
N ALA A 117 -13.22 -0.55 -4.92
CA ALA A 117 -14.59 -0.76 -4.48
C ALA A 117 -15.38 -1.67 -5.43
N ASP A 118 -15.26 -1.44 -6.74
CA ASP A 118 -15.97 -2.22 -7.74
C ASP A 118 -15.41 -3.65 -7.88
N GLN A 119 -14.10 -3.84 -7.66
CA GLN A 119 -13.46 -5.17 -7.66
C GLN A 119 -13.69 -5.96 -6.36
N LEU A 120 -13.78 -5.30 -5.20
CA LEU A 120 -13.86 -5.97 -3.90
C LEU A 120 -15.29 -6.32 -3.48
N LYS A 121 -16.30 -5.54 -3.88
CA LYS A 121 -17.72 -5.80 -3.53
C LYS A 121 -18.16 -7.25 -3.76
N PRO A 122 -17.86 -7.90 -4.90
CA PRO A 122 -18.29 -9.29 -5.13
C PRO A 122 -17.76 -10.29 -4.09
N TYR A 123 -16.65 -9.98 -3.41
CA TYR A 123 -16.03 -10.87 -2.45
C TYR A 123 -16.75 -10.89 -1.08
N LEU A 124 -17.57 -9.88 -0.76
CA LEU A 124 -18.30 -9.80 0.52
C LEU A 124 -19.36 -10.90 0.69
N ASP A 125 -19.87 -11.43 -0.42
CA ASP A 125 -20.89 -12.48 -0.44
C ASP A 125 -20.31 -13.90 -0.27
N PHE A 126 -18.98 -14.04 -0.26
CA PHE A 126 -18.35 -15.35 -0.09
C PHE A 126 -18.27 -15.74 1.37
N ALA A 127 -19.05 -16.76 1.75
CA ALA A 127 -19.03 -17.33 3.10
C ALA A 127 -17.64 -17.88 3.53
N GLU A 128 -16.79 -18.23 2.57
CA GLU A 128 -15.45 -18.75 2.82
C GLU A 128 -14.40 -17.65 3.06
N LEU A 129 -14.73 -16.38 2.85
CA LEU A 129 -13.82 -15.27 3.12
C LEU A 129 -13.54 -15.16 4.63
N ASP A 130 -12.27 -15.03 5.01
CA ASP A 130 -11.88 -14.85 6.41
C ASP A 130 -12.60 -13.62 7.02
N PRO A 131 -13.17 -13.71 8.24
CA PRO A 131 -13.88 -12.58 8.86
C PRO A 131 -13.05 -11.29 8.96
N VAL A 132 -11.74 -11.40 9.21
CA VAL A 132 -10.82 -10.26 9.22
C VAL A 132 -10.62 -9.73 7.80
N GLY A 133 -10.52 -10.62 6.80
CA GLY A 133 -10.49 -10.24 5.39
C GLY A 133 -11.74 -9.47 4.97
N LYS A 134 -12.92 -9.92 5.40
CA LYS A 134 -14.20 -9.23 5.18
C LYS A 134 -14.19 -7.83 5.81
N GLN A 135 -13.75 -7.73 7.06
CA GLN A 135 -13.63 -6.45 7.77
C GLN A 135 -12.68 -5.48 7.06
N ILE A 136 -11.55 -5.96 6.53
CA ILE A 136 -10.61 -5.14 5.73
C ILE A 136 -11.30 -4.59 4.47
N ILE A 137 -12.09 -5.43 3.77
CA ILE A 137 -12.84 -4.99 2.58
C ILE A 137 -13.89 -3.94 2.97
N GLU A 138 -14.65 -4.17 4.04
CA GLU A 138 -15.68 -3.23 4.52
C GLU A 138 -15.07 -1.85 4.85
N HIS A 139 -13.91 -1.82 5.52
CA HIS A 139 -13.19 -0.57 5.79
C HIS A 139 -12.68 0.12 4.53
N CYS A 140 -12.21 -0.65 3.53
CA CYS A 140 -11.84 -0.12 2.22
C CYS A 140 -13.04 0.55 1.53
N LEU A 141 -14.22 -0.09 1.56
CA LEU A 141 -15.44 0.45 0.97
C LEU A 141 -15.98 1.67 1.71
N ALA A 142 -15.72 1.77 3.02
CA ALA A 142 -16.07 2.91 3.85
C ALA A 142 -15.08 4.08 3.76
N GLY A 143 -13.97 3.94 3.02
CA GLY A 143 -12.93 4.97 2.91
C GLY A 143 -12.15 5.19 4.21
N ALA A 144 -11.96 4.13 5.01
CA ALA A 144 -11.26 4.21 6.29
C ALA A 144 -9.79 4.67 6.13
N GLY A 145 -9.31 5.41 7.13
CA GLY A 145 -7.91 5.84 7.21
C GLY A 145 -6.97 4.77 7.79
N MET A 146 -5.67 5.06 7.82
CA MET A 146 -4.64 4.09 8.24
C MET A 146 -4.80 3.57 9.68
N ASN A 147 -5.22 4.42 10.62
CA ASN A 147 -5.43 4.03 12.02
C ASN A 147 -6.40 2.84 12.16
N THR A 148 -7.40 2.74 11.28
CA THR A 148 -8.35 1.63 11.27
C THR A 148 -7.67 0.32 10.88
N TYR A 149 -6.82 0.34 9.85
CA TYR A 149 -6.08 -0.84 9.42
C TYR A 149 -5.03 -1.28 10.46
N GLU A 150 -4.37 -0.34 11.11
CA GLU A 150 -3.42 -0.63 12.20
C GLU A 150 -4.07 -1.32 13.40
N SER A 151 -5.33 -1.01 13.68
CA SER A 151 -6.08 -1.69 14.75
C SER A 151 -6.33 -3.18 14.45
N ILE A 152 -6.34 -3.56 13.16
CA ILE A 152 -6.58 -4.93 12.70
C ILE A 152 -5.25 -5.68 12.55
N LEU A 153 -4.26 -5.03 11.92
CA LEU A 153 -2.93 -5.57 11.65
C LEU A 153 -1.87 -4.58 12.16
N PRO A 154 -1.49 -4.67 13.46
CA PRO A 154 -0.52 -3.75 14.04
C PRO A 154 0.85 -3.89 13.38
N MET A 155 1.42 -2.77 12.93
CA MET A 155 2.81 -2.74 12.47
C MET A 155 3.74 -2.71 13.68
N THR A 156 4.15 -3.88 14.17
CA THR A 156 5.10 -4.00 15.30
C THR A 156 6.54 -3.68 14.96
#